data_AF-A0A0F9AWQ0-F1
#
_entry.id   AF-A0A0F9AWQ0-F1
#
_cell.length_a   1.000
_cell.length_b   1.000
_cell.length_c   1.000
_cell.angle_alpha   90.00
_cell.angle_beta   90.00
_cell.angle_gamma   90.00
#
_symmetry.space_group_name_H-M   'P 1'
#
loop_
_entity.id
_entity.type
_entity.pdbx_description
1 polymer ?
#
loop_
_entity_poly.entity_id
_entity_poly.type
_entity_poly.pdbx_seq_one_letter_code
_entity_poly.pdbx_strand_id
1 'polypeptide(L)'
;MLWTAAKSYENEPFDVEEDLEKAVQEVLLPLFGDRRIYVNTKRKIGKKGGTRNIPDGYLIDLSSKKEPRLYVVENELIKHDPLKHIAVQILQFSLSFETSPHKVKSIVREELTRHLKALRQCQKYAEDNGFENVDVLLERIIYPKDAFNALVIIDEMPDELETVLQSRFLQDKGVRSSFLTVLPKIKNSPTRPINVDA
;
A
#
# COMPACT_ATOMS: atom_id res chain seq x y z
N MET A 1 -13.64 -12.61 16.47
CA MET A 1 -13.61 -14.05 16.84
C MET A 1 -14.45 -14.81 15.83
N LEU A 2 -13.87 -15.75 15.08
CA LEU A 2 -14.56 -16.58 14.09
C LEU A 2 -14.70 -18.00 14.62
N TRP A 3 -15.87 -18.62 14.42
CA TRP A 3 -16.18 -19.94 14.96
C TRP A 3 -16.58 -20.87 13.83
N THR A 4 -16.06 -22.09 13.87
CA THR A 4 -16.56 -23.23 13.10
C THR A 4 -16.95 -24.33 14.08
N ALA A 5 -17.67 -25.35 13.63
CA ALA A 5 -18.07 -26.47 14.50
C ALA A 5 -16.88 -27.17 15.20
N ALA A 6 -15.66 -27.07 14.65
CA ALA A 6 -14.47 -27.75 15.16
C ALA A 6 -13.37 -26.83 15.68
N LYS A 7 -13.40 -25.53 15.35
CA LYS A 7 -12.28 -24.60 15.62
C LYS A 7 -12.78 -23.20 15.96
N SER A 8 -12.10 -22.58 16.91
CA SER A 8 -12.22 -21.15 17.18
C SER A 8 -10.99 -20.43 16.65
N TYR A 9 -11.23 -19.19 16.23
CA TYR A 9 -10.25 -18.35 15.59
C TYR A 9 -10.29 -16.98 16.24
N GLU A 10 -9.14 -16.55 16.74
CA GLU A 10 -8.97 -15.27 17.42
C GLU A 10 -8.03 -14.38 16.61
N ASN A 11 -8.27 -13.08 16.73
CA ASN A 11 -7.39 -12.08 16.14
C ASN A 11 -6.12 -12.05 16.97
N GLU A 12 -4.99 -12.29 16.32
CA GLU A 12 -3.66 -12.12 16.89
C GLU A 12 -3.09 -10.82 16.33
N PRO A 13 -2.85 -9.80 17.17
CA PRO A 13 -2.27 -8.54 16.73
C PRO A 13 -0.83 -8.75 16.24
N PHE A 14 -0.34 -7.81 15.43
CA PHE A 14 1.03 -7.87 14.92
C PHE A 14 2.03 -7.27 15.91
N ASP A 15 3.09 -8.03 16.20
CA ASP A 15 4.15 -7.61 17.12
C ASP A 15 5.21 -6.73 16.46
N VAL A 16 5.37 -6.77 15.14
CA VAL A 16 6.29 -5.92 14.37
C VAL A 16 5.75 -5.62 12.97
N GLU A 17 6.11 -4.48 12.40
CA GLU A 17 5.70 -4.06 11.04
C GLU A 17 6.13 -5.06 9.95
N GLU A 18 7.26 -5.73 10.16
CA GLU A 18 7.74 -6.77 9.24
C GLU A 18 6.74 -7.94 9.11
N ASP A 19 6.04 -8.29 10.19
CA ASP A 19 5.04 -9.37 10.16
C ASP A 19 3.75 -8.92 9.47
N LEU A 20 3.37 -7.65 9.63
CA LEU A 20 2.26 -7.04 8.89
C LEU A 20 2.59 -7.01 7.39
N GLU A 21 3.80 -6.57 7.02
CA GLU A 21 4.26 -6.53 5.64
C GLU A 21 4.25 -7.93 5.00
N LYS A 22 4.74 -8.96 5.72
CA LYS A 22 4.67 -10.36 5.26
C LYS A 22 3.22 -10.80 5.03
N ALA A 23 2.33 -10.50 5.97
CA ALA A 23 0.92 -10.84 5.83
C ALA A 23 0.30 -10.17 4.59
N VAL A 24 0.59 -8.88 4.34
CA VAL A 24 0.16 -8.15 3.12
C VAL A 24 0.66 -8.86 1.87
N GLN A 25 1.92 -9.29 1.84
CA GLN A 25 2.51 -9.99 0.69
C GLN A 25 1.81 -11.33 0.39
N GLU A 26 1.33 -12.05 1.41
CA GLU A 26 0.59 -13.31 1.24
C GLU A 26 -0.80 -13.09 0.62
N VAL A 27 -1.42 -11.94 0.86
CA VAL A 27 -2.81 -11.65 0.46
C VAL A 27 -2.95 -10.54 -0.58
N LEU A 28 -1.90 -10.21 -1.33
CA LEU A 28 -1.91 -9.12 -2.33
C LEU A 28 -3.10 -9.17 -3.29
N LEU A 29 -3.42 -10.37 -3.80
CA LEU A 29 -4.49 -10.56 -4.77
C LEU A 29 -5.88 -10.27 -4.18
N PRO A 30 -6.31 -10.92 -3.07
CA PRO A 30 -7.59 -10.58 -2.45
C PRO A 30 -7.62 -9.16 -1.85
N LEU A 31 -6.47 -8.60 -1.45
CA LEU A 31 -6.39 -7.27 -0.86
C LEU A 31 -6.55 -6.15 -1.91
N PHE A 32 -5.87 -6.26 -3.04
CA PHE A 32 -5.81 -5.19 -4.05
C PHE A 32 -6.63 -5.48 -5.31
N GLY A 33 -6.93 -6.75 -5.58
CA GLY A 33 -7.61 -7.21 -6.78
C GLY A 33 -6.71 -7.26 -8.02
N ASP A 34 -7.23 -7.82 -9.11
CA ASP A 34 -6.46 -8.11 -10.33
C ASP A 34 -5.98 -6.87 -11.09
N ARG A 35 -6.56 -5.69 -10.85
CA ARG A 35 -6.23 -4.45 -11.60
C ARG A 35 -5.15 -3.62 -10.93
N ARG A 36 -4.57 -4.11 -9.84
CA ARG A 36 -3.54 -3.40 -9.09
C ARG A 36 -2.30 -4.27 -8.98
N ILE A 37 -1.15 -3.66 -9.17
CA ILE A 37 0.14 -4.36 -9.22
C ILE A 37 0.98 -3.85 -8.06
N TYR A 38 1.24 -4.72 -7.09
CA TYR A 38 2.15 -4.42 -6.00
C TYR A 38 3.60 -4.63 -6.45
N VAL A 39 4.42 -3.61 -6.26
CA VAL A 39 5.84 -3.60 -6.57
C VAL A 39 6.59 -3.58 -5.24
N ASN A 40 7.02 -4.77 -4.82
CA ASN A 40 7.71 -4.97 -3.55
C ASN A 40 9.19 -4.59 -3.67
N THR A 41 9.52 -3.34 -3.35
CA THR A 41 10.89 -2.82 -3.45
C THR A 41 11.18 -1.75 -2.42
N LYS A 42 12.06 -2.07 -1.46
CA LYS A 42 12.56 -1.10 -0.47
C LYS A 42 13.79 -0.37 -1.00
N ARG A 43 13.58 0.70 -1.79
CA ARG A 43 14.66 1.51 -2.38
C ARG A 43 14.53 2.98 -2.03
N LYS A 44 15.65 3.58 -1.64
CA LYS A 44 15.71 4.99 -1.23
C LYS A 44 15.35 5.93 -2.37
N ILE A 45 14.46 6.88 -2.09
CA ILE A 45 14.08 8.00 -2.96
C ILE A 45 14.45 9.34 -2.30
N GLY A 46 14.32 10.42 -3.06
CA GLY A 46 14.68 11.78 -2.64
C GLY A 46 16.08 12.23 -3.08
N LYS A 47 16.29 13.54 -3.07
CA LYS A 47 17.54 14.17 -3.55
C LYS A 47 18.66 14.12 -2.51
N LYS A 48 19.92 14.13 -2.95
CA LYS A 48 21.09 14.28 -2.04
C LYS A 48 21.06 15.65 -1.38
N GLY A 49 21.19 15.69 -0.05
CA GLY A 49 21.14 16.94 0.73
C GLY A 49 19.72 17.43 1.05
N GLY A 50 18.68 16.65 0.78
CA GLY A 50 17.30 16.93 1.19
C GLY A 50 16.65 15.70 1.85
N THR A 51 15.31 15.73 1.96
CA THR A 51 14.52 14.62 2.49
C THR A 51 14.74 13.36 1.66
N ARG A 52 14.97 12.25 2.38
CA ARG A 52 15.19 10.92 1.80
C ARG A 52 14.55 9.88 2.70
N ASN A 53 13.80 9.00 2.09
CA ASN A 53 13.15 7.88 2.78
C ASN A 53 13.13 6.65 1.87
N ILE A 54 12.72 5.54 2.46
CA ILE A 54 12.60 4.24 1.81
C ILE A 54 11.16 3.81 2.02
N PRO A 55 10.31 3.79 0.99
CA PRO A 55 8.98 3.22 1.13
C PRO A 55 9.07 1.70 1.20
N ASP A 56 8.04 1.08 1.78
CA ASP A 56 7.91 -0.37 1.77
C ASP A 56 7.63 -0.93 0.38
N GLY A 57 6.94 -0.15 -0.46
CA GLY A 57 6.73 -0.52 -1.85
C GLY A 57 5.96 0.51 -2.66
N TYR A 58 5.49 0.08 -3.83
CA TYR A 58 4.59 0.86 -4.67
C TYR A 58 3.40 0.03 -5.11
N LEU A 59 2.25 0.68 -5.32
CA LEU A 59 1.08 0.05 -5.92
C LEU A 59 0.71 0.81 -7.19
N ILE A 60 0.78 0.13 -8.33
CA ILE A 60 0.28 0.67 -9.60
C ILE A 60 -1.21 0.32 -9.68
N ASP A 61 -2.08 1.32 -9.65
CA ASP A 61 -3.52 1.15 -9.81
C ASP A 61 -3.93 1.41 -11.26
N LEU A 62 -4.36 0.35 -11.95
CA LEU A 62 -4.83 0.36 -13.33
C LEU A 62 -6.36 0.15 -13.41
N SER A 63 -7.08 0.33 -12.30
CA SER A 63 -8.52 0.09 -12.22
C SER A 63 -9.34 1.07 -13.07
N SER A 64 -8.89 2.32 -13.15
CA SER A 64 -9.47 3.39 -13.96
C SER A 64 -8.80 3.45 -15.33
N LYS A 65 -9.59 3.40 -16.41
CA LYS A 65 -9.10 3.55 -17.79
C LYS A 65 -8.53 4.94 -18.11
N LYS A 66 -8.95 5.97 -17.37
CA LYS A 66 -8.59 7.37 -17.65
C LYS A 66 -7.53 7.91 -16.69
N GLU A 67 -7.54 7.41 -15.46
CA GLU A 67 -6.74 7.91 -14.36
C GLU A 67 -6.01 6.77 -13.66
N PRO A 68 -5.03 6.13 -14.33
CA PRO A 68 -4.12 5.22 -13.64
C PRO A 68 -3.30 6.00 -12.61
N ARG A 69 -2.93 5.35 -11.51
CA ARG A 69 -2.23 5.99 -10.38
C ARG A 69 -1.07 5.15 -9.88
N LEU A 70 -0.09 5.82 -9.29
CA LEU A 70 0.95 5.19 -8.50
C LEU A 70 0.78 5.61 -7.04
N TYR A 71 0.71 4.63 -6.15
CA TYR A 71 0.73 4.85 -4.71
C TYR A 71 2.10 4.47 -4.15
N VAL A 72 2.65 5.30 -3.28
CA VAL A 72 3.76 4.96 -2.40
C VAL A 72 3.18 4.25 -1.18
N VAL A 73 3.65 3.04 -0.90
CA VAL A 73 3.10 2.18 0.16
C VAL A 73 3.94 2.23 1.41
N GLU A 74 3.27 2.34 2.56
CA GLU A 74 3.85 2.21 3.90
C GLU A 74 2.99 1.27 4.76
N ASN A 75 3.61 0.39 5.55
CA ASN A 75 2.93 -0.42 6.55
C ASN A 75 3.19 0.15 7.95
N GLU A 76 2.14 0.33 8.75
CA GLU A 76 2.24 0.95 10.07
C GLU A 76 1.42 0.18 11.11
N LEU A 77 1.91 0.12 12.35
CA LEU A 77 1.18 -0.48 13.47
C LEU A 77 0.56 0.59 14.39
N ILE A 78 -0.66 0.33 14.87
CA ILE A 78 -1.38 1.29 15.73
C ILE A 78 -0.68 1.60 17.06
N LYS A 79 0.17 0.72 17.58
CA LYS A 79 0.74 0.83 18.93
C LYS A 79 1.71 2.00 19.16
N HIS A 80 2.08 2.78 18.13
CA HIS A 80 3.19 3.75 18.19
C HIS A 80 2.82 5.24 18.00
N ASP A 81 1.62 5.70 18.38
CA ASP A 81 1.10 7.05 18.02
C ASP A 81 0.95 7.20 16.48
N PRO A 82 0.05 6.40 15.89
CA PRO A 82 0.03 6.12 14.47
C PRO A 82 -0.23 7.39 13.64
N LEU A 83 -1.06 8.31 14.14
CA LEU A 83 -1.39 9.53 13.43
C LEU A 83 -0.14 10.38 13.14
N LYS A 84 0.70 10.60 14.16
CA LYS A 84 1.89 11.43 14.02
C LYS A 84 2.91 10.78 13.10
N HIS A 85 3.13 9.48 13.25
CA HIS A 85 4.06 8.72 12.42
C HIS A 85 3.63 8.73 10.95
N ILE A 86 2.38 8.35 10.68
CA ILE A 86 1.76 8.37 9.34
C ILE A 86 1.84 9.76 8.70
N ALA A 87 1.48 10.81 9.44
CA ALA A 87 1.51 12.19 8.94
C ALA A 87 2.92 12.60 8.48
N VAL A 88 3.93 12.31 9.31
CA VAL A 88 5.33 12.63 9.00
C VAL A 88 5.83 11.83 7.81
N GLN A 89 5.51 10.54 7.73
CA GLN A 89 5.90 9.67 6.61
C GLN A 89 5.29 10.13 5.29
N ILE A 90 3.97 10.36 5.24
CA ILE A 90 3.28 10.84 4.03
C ILE A 90 3.93 12.13 3.52
N LEU A 91 4.19 13.09 4.42
CA LEU A 91 4.84 14.34 4.05
C LEU A 91 6.26 14.12 3.51
N GLN A 92 7.06 13.30 4.18
CA GLN A 92 8.42 12.98 3.73
C GLN A 92 8.41 12.25 2.37
N PHE A 93 7.45 11.36 2.14
CA PHE A 93 7.28 10.67 0.85
C PHE A 93 6.87 11.63 -0.25
N SER A 94 5.94 12.56 0.00
CA SER A 94 5.57 13.60 -0.98
C SER A 94 6.80 14.39 -1.42
N LEU A 95 7.58 14.90 -0.46
CA LEU A 95 8.80 15.67 -0.73
C LEU A 95 9.85 14.84 -1.49
N SER A 96 10.04 13.58 -1.10
CA SER A 96 11.04 12.71 -1.73
C SER A 96 10.61 12.28 -3.15
N PHE A 97 9.31 12.06 -3.36
CA PHE A 97 8.71 11.71 -4.64
C PHE A 97 8.84 12.87 -5.63
N GLU A 98 8.40 14.07 -5.23
CA GLU A 98 8.45 15.29 -6.05
C GLU A 98 9.88 15.71 -6.41
N THR A 99 10.84 15.48 -5.51
CA THR A 99 12.25 15.83 -5.77
C THR A 99 13.02 14.79 -6.58
N SER A 100 12.44 13.61 -6.82
CA SER A 100 13.12 12.52 -7.53
C SER A 100 12.22 11.63 -8.42
N PRO A 101 11.33 12.20 -9.26
CA PRO A 101 10.40 11.42 -10.08
C PRO A 101 11.10 10.45 -11.05
N HIS A 102 12.25 10.87 -11.62
CA HIS A 102 13.08 9.99 -12.46
C HIS A 102 13.57 8.75 -11.71
N LYS A 103 13.89 8.90 -10.41
CA LYS A 103 14.36 7.78 -9.58
C LYS A 103 13.22 6.82 -9.27
N VAL A 104 12.04 7.34 -8.97
CA VAL A 104 10.81 6.54 -8.79
C VAL A 104 10.50 5.77 -10.08
N LYS A 105 10.50 6.43 -11.25
CA LYS A 105 10.28 5.78 -12.55
C LYS A 105 11.30 4.65 -12.77
N SER A 106 12.58 4.90 -12.51
CA SER A 106 13.62 3.86 -12.69
C SER A 106 13.38 2.66 -11.78
N ILE A 107 13.07 2.89 -10.50
CA ILE A 107 12.80 1.83 -9.54
C ILE A 107 11.62 0.97 -10.01
N VAL A 108 10.48 1.60 -10.30
CA VAL A 108 9.28 0.89 -10.75
C VAL A 108 9.52 0.14 -12.05
N ARG A 109 10.19 0.77 -13.02
CA ARG A 109 10.49 0.16 -14.32
C ARG A 109 11.43 -1.05 -14.20
N GLU A 110 12.47 -0.95 -13.38
CA GLU A 110 13.41 -2.03 -13.11
C GLU A 110 12.68 -3.24 -12.50
N GLU A 111 11.81 -3.01 -11.51
CA GLU A 111 11.05 -4.10 -10.88
C GLU A 111 10.00 -4.71 -11.81
N LEU A 112 9.27 -3.90 -12.58
CA LEU A 112 8.35 -4.43 -13.60
C LEU A 112 9.08 -5.35 -14.59
N THR A 113 10.30 -4.98 -15.00
CA THR A 113 11.09 -5.78 -15.95
C THR A 113 11.49 -7.14 -15.38
N ARG A 114 11.69 -7.24 -14.06
CA ARG A 114 11.98 -8.50 -13.36
C ARG A 114 10.75 -9.41 -13.26
N HIS A 115 9.56 -8.83 -13.27
CA HIS A 115 8.29 -9.54 -13.11
C HIS A 115 7.46 -9.52 -14.40
N LEU A 116 7.69 -10.50 -15.28
CA LEU A 116 7.06 -10.59 -16.59
C LEU A 116 5.52 -10.49 -16.57
N LYS A 117 4.86 -11.06 -15.55
CA LYS A 117 3.39 -10.96 -15.41
C LYS A 117 2.94 -9.51 -15.19
N ALA A 118 3.59 -8.79 -14.29
CA ALA A 118 3.31 -7.40 -13.99
C ALA A 118 3.61 -6.51 -15.20
N LEU A 119 4.75 -6.72 -15.86
CA LEU A 119 5.09 -5.99 -17.09
C LEU A 119 4.04 -6.16 -18.18
N ARG A 120 3.62 -7.40 -18.45
CA ARG A 120 2.58 -7.70 -19.46
C ARG A 120 1.25 -7.04 -19.13
N GLN A 121 0.89 -6.97 -17.85
CA GLN A 121 -0.32 -6.29 -17.42
C GLN A 121 -0.24 -4.78 -17.68
N CYS A 122 0.90 -4.15 -17.37
CA CYS A 122 1.12 -2.74 -17.72
C CYS A 122 1.15 -2.51 -19.24
N GLN A 123 1.76 -3.41 -20.02
CA GLN A 123 1.80 -3.33 -21.49
C GLN A 123 0.40 -3.39 -22.09
N LYS A 124 -0.38 -4.40 -21.68
CA LYS A 124 -1.77 -4.55 -22.12
C LYS A 124 -2.60 -3.32 -21.76
N TYR A 125 -2.47 -2.83 -20.53
CA TYR A 125 -3.16 -1.61 -20.12
C TYR A 125 -2.73 -0.40 -20.95
N ALA A 126 -1.44 -0.26 -21.26
CA ALA A 126 -0.91 0.81 -22.09
C ALA A 126 -1.55 0.78 -23.48
N GLU A 127 -1.51 -0.37 -24.15
CA GLU A 127 -2.12 -0.61 -25.47
C GLU A 127 -3.62 -0.31 -25.48
N ASP A 128 -4.37 -0.86 -24.51
CA ASP A 128 -5.82 -0.73 -24.41
C ASP A 128 -6.30 0.71 -24.16
N ASN A 129 -5.41 1.59 -23.66
CA ASN A 129 -5.74 2.97 -23.28
C ASN A 129 -4.95 4.02 -24.07
N GLY A 130 -4.31 3.63 -25.18
CA GLY A 130 -3.67 4.57 -26.13
C GLY A 130 -2.33 5.13 -25.67
N PHE A 131 -1.63 4.45 -24.77
CA PHE A 131 -0.25 4.77 -24.43
C PHE A 131 0.70 4.03 -25.37
N GLU A 132 1.73 4.72 -25.87
CA GLU A 132 2.70 4.14 -26.80
C GLU A 132 3.45 2.93 -26.20
N ASN A 133 3.78 3.01 -24.92
CA ASN A 133 4.47 1.95 -24.19
C ASN A 133 4.33 2.15 -22.67
N VAL A 134 4.89 1.21 -21.90
CA VAL A 134 4.90 1.27 -20.43
C VAL A 134 5.64 2.50 -19.91
N ASP A 135 6.68 2.96 -20.59
CA ASP A 135 7.45 4.13 -20.14
C ASP A 135 6.62 5.43 -20.21
N VAL A 136 5.78 5.59 -21.24
CA VAL A 136 4.81 6.71 -21.35
C VAL A 136 3.70 6.58 -20.30
N LEU A 137 3.22 5.36 -20.02
CA LEU A 137 2.28 5.12 -18.92
C LEU A 137 2.89 5.53 -17.57
N LEU A 138 4.13 5.14 -17.29
CA LEU A 138 4.81 5.50 -16.05
C LEU A 138 5.03 7.02 -15.96
N GLU A 139 5.34 7.69 -17.07
CA GLU A 139 5.43 9.15 -17.10
C GLU A 139 4.09 9.80 -16.74
N ARG A 140 2.99 9.28 -17.32
CA ARG A 140 1.63 9.78 -17.05
C ARG A 140 1.25 9.70 -15.57
N ILE A 141 1.71 8.68 -14.84
CA ILE A 141 1.34 8.49 -13.42
C ILE A 141 2.35 9.04 -12.42
N ILE A 142 3.57 9.41 -12.83
CA ILE A 142 4.65 9.86 -11.93
C ILE A 142 4.94 11.37 -12.06
N TYR A 143 4.86 11.94 -13.26
CA TYR A 143 5.33 13.30 -13.52
C TYR A 143 4.28 14.42 -13.32
N PRO A 144 2.96 14.20 -13.33
CA PRO A 144 2.02 15.25 -12.98
C PRO A 144 2.33 15.89 -11.62
N LYS A 145 2.02 17.18 -11.48
CA LYS A 145 2.32 17.96 -10.26
C LYS A 145 1.64 17.41 -9.00
N ASP A 146 0.48 16.79 -9.17
CA ASP A 146 -0.35 16.15 -8.14
C ASP A 146 -0.32 14.61 -8.25
N ALA A 147 0.77 14.05 -8.79
CA ALA A 147 0.93 12.62 -8.99
C ALA A 147 1.16 11.82 -7.70
N PHE A 148 1.56 12.47 -6.61
CA PHE A 148 1.83 11.78 -5.36
C PHE A 148 0.53 11.24 -4.75
N ASN A 149 0.47 9.91 -4.63
CA ASN A 149 -0.55 9.24 -3.84
C ASN A 149 0.15 8.38 -2.78
N ALA A 150 -0.37 8.37 -1.56
CA ALA A 150 0.12 7.51 -0.48
C ALA A 150 -0.91 6.41 -0.19
N LEU A 151 -0.45 5.19 0.03
CA LEU A 151 -1.25 4.10 0.55
C LEU A 151 -0.64 3.64 1.86
N VAL A 152 -1.35 3.86 2.96
CA VAL A 152 -0.90 3.41 4.28
C VAL A 152 -1.73 2.21 4.67
N ILE A 153 -1.03 1.13 5.00
CA ILE A 153 -1.61 -0.14 5.40
C ILE A 153 -1.43 -0.28 6.90
N ILE A 154 -2.53 -0.43 7.62
CA ILE A 154 -2.49 -0.56 9.08
C ILE A 154 -3.20 -1.82 9.57
N ASP A 155 -2.76 -2.35 10.70
CA ASP A 155 -3.32 -3.55 11.31
C ASP A 155 -4.73 -3.35 11.88
N GLU A 156 -5.02 -2.13 12.33
CA GLU A 156 -6.33 -1.74 12.84
C GLU A 156 -6.57 -0.27 12.50
N MET A 157 -7.81 0.14 12.23
CA MET A 157 -8.17 1.54 12.04
C MET A 157 -9.20 1.95 13.11
N PRO A 158 -8.78 2.59 14.21
CA PRO A 158 -9.71 3.19 15.15
C PRO A 158 -10.51 4.32 14.49
N ASP A 159 -11.79 4.45 14.81
CA ASP A 159 -12.70 5.47 14.23
C ASP A 159 -12.15 6.91 14.35
N GLU A 160 -11.47 7.21 15.47
CA GLU A 160 -10.85 8.52 15.68
C GLU A 160 -9.71 8.77 14.69
N LEU A 161 -8.86 7.77 14.47
CA LEU A 161 -7.76 7.86 13.52
C LEU A 161 -8.30 8.02 12.10
N GLU A 162 -9.31 7.24 11.72
CA GLU A 162 -9.97 7.36 10.42
C GLU A 162 -10.49 8.78 10.20
N THR A 163 -11.24 9.32 11.17
CA THR A 163 -11.83 10.67 11.10
C THR A 163 -10.76 11.74 10.92
N VAL A 164 -9.67 11.66 11.69
CA VAL A 164 -8.59 12.64 11.61
C VAL A 164 -7.84 12.52 10.28
N LEU A 165 -7.56 11.30 9.81
CA LEU A 165 -6.87 11.07 8.55
C LEU A 165 -7.70 11.55 7.35
N GLN A 166 -9.00 11.25 7.34
CA GLN A 166 -9.92 11.72 6.29
C GLN A 166 -10.02 13.25 6.26
N SER A 167 -10.17 13.90 7.43
CA SER A 167 -10.31 15.36 7.50
C SER A 167 -9.03 16.11 7.13
N ARG A 168 -7.85 15.55 7.40
CA ARG A 168 -6.55 16.22 7.18
C ARG A 168 -5.90 15.92 5.83
N PHE A 169 -6.04 14.70 5.31
CA PHE A 169 -5.27 14.25 4.14
C PHE A 169 -6.09 13.98 2.87
N LEU A 170 -7.43 13.85 2.96
CA LEU A 170 -8.28 13.70 1.77
C LEU A 170 -8.83 15.03 1.24
N GLN A 171 -8.74 16.11 2.01
CA GLN A 171 -9.21 17.45 1.61
C GLN A 171 -8.14 18.29 0.89
N ASP A 172 -6.86 17.91 1.01
CA ASP A 172 -5.77 18.65 0.36
C ASP A 172 -5.68 18.27 -1.12
N LYS A 173 -5.73 19.26 -2.01
CA LYS A 173 -5.65 19.03 -3.46
C LYS A 173 -4.26 18.62 -3.93
N GLY A 174 -3.24 18.73 -3.05
CA GLY A 174 -1.86 18.38 -3.35
C GLY A 174 -1.44 16.94 -3.03
N VAL A 175 -2.11 16.27 -2.08
CA VAL A 175 -1.77 14.92 -1.63
C VAL A 175 -3.02 14.07 -1.57
N ARG A 176 -3.05 12.96 -2.32
CA ARG A 176 -4.15 11.98 -2.24
C ARG A 176 -3.68 10.77 -1.45
N SER A 177 -4.11 10.64 -0.21
CA SER A 177 -3.85 9.43 0.57
C SER A 177 -5.01 8.43 0.43
N SER A 178 -4.72 7.15 0.63
CA SER A 178 -5.70 6.10 0.82
C SER A 178 -5.23 5.25 1.98
N PHE A 179 -6.15 4.86 2.84
CA PHE A 179 -5.85 4.07 4.02
C PHE A 179 -6.52 2.72 3.86
N LEU A 180 -5.79 1.64 4.10
CA LEU A 180 -6.29 0.29 3.99
C LEU A 180 -5.98 -0.48 5.27
N THR A 181 -7.02 -0.99 5.91
CA THR A 181 -6.86 -1.87 7.06
C THR A 181 -6.68 -3.30 6.59
N VAL A 182 -5.65 -3.97 7.11
CA VAL A 182 -5.46 -5.41 6.92
C VAL A 182 -6.13 -6.14 8.06
N LEU A 183 -6.86 -7.20 7.74
CA LEU A 183 -7.46 -8.03 8.79
C LEU A 183 -6.34 -8.72 9.60
N PRO A 184 -6.44 -8.74 10.93
CA PRO A 184 -5.42 -9.31 11.80
C PRO A 184 -5.17 -10.78 11.49
N LYS A 185 -3.95 -11.23 11.81
CA LYS A 185 -3.57 -12.64 11.69
C LYS A 185 -4.54 -13.49 12.52
N ILE A 186 -5.01 -14.59 11.93
CA ILE A 186 -5.96 -15.46 12.60
C ILE A 186 -5.21 -16.62 13.24
N LYS A 187 -5.27 -16.71 14.58
CA LYS A 187 -4.73 -17.85 15.32
C LYS A 187 -5.79 -18.93 15.48
N ASN A 188 -5.44 -20.17 15.14
CA ASN A 188 -6.28 -21.35 15.37
C ASN A 188 -6.15 -21.80 16.83
N SER A 189 -7.25 -21.82 17.58
CA SER A 189 -7.32 -22.39 18.92
C SER A 189 -8.20 -23.65 18.91
N PRO A 190 -7.75 -24.78 19.50
CA PRO A 190 -8.61 -25.93 19.69
C PRO A 190 -9.72 -25.58 20.69
N THR A 191 -10.96 -25.85 20.31
CA THR A 191 -12.12 -25.62 21.19
C THR A 191 -12.02 -26.55 22.41
N ARG A 192 -12.11 -25.99 23.62
CA ARG A 192 -12.38 -26.82 24.81
C ARG A 192 -13.79 -27.40 24.64
N PRO A 193 -14.00 -28.71 24.85
CA PRO A 193 -15.34 -29.26 24.80
C PRO A 193 -16.22 -28.49 25.79
N ILE A 194 -17.33 -27.96 25.29
CA ILE A 194 -18.38 -27.40 26.13
C ILE A 194 -18.87 -28.59 26.95
N ASN A 195 -18.51 -28.62 28.23
CA ASN A 195 -19.04 -29.61 29.15
C ASN A 195 -20.49 -29.20 29.42
N VAL A 196 -21.40 -29.67 28.57
CA VAL A 196 -22.83 -29.71 28.85
C VAL A 196 -23.06 -30.85 29.83
N ASP A 197 -22.62 -30.65 31.07
CA ASP A 197 -23.15 -31.39 32.20
C ASP A 197 -24.45 -30.71 32.65
N ALA A 198 -25.44 -31.58 32.89
CA ALA A 198 -26.87 -31.35 33.06
C ALA A 198 -27.27 -30.47 34.26
#